data_AF-A0A1H3MLV3-F1
#
_entry.id   AF-A0A1H3MLV3-F1
#
_cell.length_a   1.000
_cell.length_b   1.000
_cell.length_c   1.000
_cell.angle_alpha   90.00
_cell.angle_beta   90.00
_cell.angle_gamma   90.00
#
_symmetry.space_group_name_H-M   'P 1'
#
loop_
_entity.id
_entity.type
_entity.pdbx_description
1 polymer ?
#
loop_
_entity_poly.entity_id
_entity_poly.type
_entity_poly.pdbx_seq_one_letter_code
_entity_poly.pdbx_strand_id
1 'polypeptide(L)' 'MAWYRETLKADWSTPNDVKAQFSSASILRDGRVVFNIAGNKYRLVVWINYAYRVVYIRFIGTHTQYDEIDAQTI' A
#
# COMPACT_ATOMS: atom_id res chain seq x y z
N MET A 1 7.67 -0.52 -11.81
CA MET A 1 8.97 -0.36 -11.11
C MET A 1 9.06 0.88 -10.21
N ALA A 2 8.32 1.97 -10.45
CA ALA A 2 8.43 3.19 -9.63
C ALA A 2 8.11 2.94 -8.14
N TRP A 3 6.92 2.41 -7.83
CA TRP A 3 6.49 2.18 -6.43
C TRP A 3 7.51 1.38 -5.60
N TYR A 4 8.05 0.29 -6.14
CA TYR A 4 9.03 -0.56 -5.44
C TYR A 4 10.30 0.21 -5.09
N ARG A 5 10.86 0.98 -6.05
CA ARG A 5 12.08 1.75 -5.82
C ARG A 5 11.88 2.90 -4.84
N GLU A 6 10.74 3.59 -4.91
CA GLU A 6 10.38 4.63 -3.95
C GLU A 6 10.21 4.05 -2.55
N THR A 7 9.52 2.91 -2.44
CA THR A 7 9.28 2.21 -1.15
C THR A 7 10.58 1.69 -0.54
N LEU A 8 11.49 1.15 -1.35
CA LEU A 8 12.81 0.69 -0.86
C LEU A 8 13.67 1.78 -0.23
N LYS A 9 13.48 3.04 -0.65
CA LYS A 9 14.23 4.20 -0.12
C LYS A 9 13.48 4.90 1.02
N ALA A 10 12.21 4.54 1.23
CA ALA A 10 11.37 5.20 2.20
C ALA A 10 11.71 4.74 3.62
N ASP A 11 11.60 5.66 4.57
CA ASP A 11 11.70 5.38 6.00
C ASP A 11 10.37 5.76 6.68
N TRP A 12 9.32 5.01 6.39
CA TRP A 12 7.99 5.29 6.94
C TRP A 12 7.88 4.80 8.37
N SER A 13 7.71 5.75 9.30
CA SER A 13 7.50 5.49 10.72
C SER A 13 6.03 5.49 11.12
N THR A 14 5.19 6.15 10.32
CA THR A 14 3.76 6.27 10.55
C THR A 14 2.97 6.20 9.24
N PRO A 15 1.65 5.92 9.29
CA PRO A 15 0.80 6.01 8.11
C PRO A 15 0.77 7.41 7.47
N ASN A 16 1.00 8.46 8.26
CA ASN A 16 1.06 9.83 7.74
C ASN A 16 2.26 10.03 6.82
N ASP A 17 3.40 9.38 7.10
CA ASP A 17 4.58 9.45 6.23
C ASP A 17 4.29 8.84 4.85
N VAL A 18 3.58 7.71 4.84
CA VAL A 18 3.10 7.08 3.61
C VAL A 18 2.19 8.02 2.84
N LYS A 19 1.24 8.65 3.53
CA LYS A 19 0.27 9.56 2.92
C LYS A 19 0.93 10.85 2.41
N ALA A 20 1.99 11.32 3.06
CA ALA A 20 2.78 12.47 2.63
C ALA A 20 3.53 12.18 1.32
N GLN A 21 4.11 10.98 1.17
CA GLN A 21 4.80 10.59 -0.07
C GLN A 21 3.83 10.15 -1.17
N PHE A 22 2.76 9.45 -0.81
CA PHE A 22 1.74 8.93 -1.70
C PHE A 22 0.35 9.44 -1.30
N SER A 23 0.03 10.67 -1.71
CA SER A 23 -1.23 11.34 -1.36
C SER A 23 -2.48 10.58 -1.79
N SER A 24 -2.40 9.76 -2.83
CA SER A 24 -3.51 8.92 -3.29
C SER A 24 -3.63 7.58 -2.58
N ALA A 25 -2.68 7.22 -1.70
CA ALA A 25 -2.74 5.97 -0.94
C ALA A 25 -3.88 5.99 0.09
N SER A 26 -4.63 4.90 0.20
CA SER A 26 -5.66 4.76 1.22
C SER A 26 -5.08 4.03 2.44
N ILE A 27 -5.09 4.71 3.58
CA ILE A 27 -4.70 4.13 4.87
C ILE A 27 -5.91 3.40 5.46
N LEU A 28 -5.72 2.13 5.79
CA LEU A 28 -6.70 1.28 6.45
C LEU A 28 -6.28 1.04 7.91
N ARG A 29 -7.07 0.24 8.64
CA ARG A 29 -6.73 -0.09 10.03
C ARG A 29 -5.57 -1.08 10.07
N ASP A 30 -4.91 -1.11 11.22
CA ASP A 30 -3.85 -2.09 11.52
C ASP A 30 -2.69 -2.09 10.51
N GLY A 31 -2.24 -0.89 10.11
CA GLY A 31 -1.06 -0.72 9.24
C GLY A 31 -1.23 -1.13 7.79
N ARG A 32 -2.46 -1.41 7.35
CA ARG A 32 -2.77 -1.72 5.95
C ARG A 32 -2.83 -0.46 5.10
N VAL A 33 -2.30 -0.56 3.87
CA VAL A 33 -2.31 0.53 2.90
C VAL A 33 -2.64 0.00 1.51
N VAL A 34 -3.49 0.74 0.79
CA VAL A 34 -3.82 0.46 -0.60
C VAL A 34 -3.21 1.53 -1.49
N PHE A 35 -2.39 1.12 -2.45
CA PHE A 35 -1.81 1.99 -3.45
C PHE A 35 -2.48 1.81 -4.80
N ASN A 36 -2.72 2.94 -5.49
CA ASN A 36 -3.15 2.96 -6.88
C ASN A 36 -1.91 2.96 -7.77
N ILE A 37 -1.71 1.91 -8.57
CA ILE A 37 -0.51 1.78 -9.42
C ILE A 37 -0.85 1.67 -10.90
N ALA A 38 0.15 1.92 -11.76
CA ALA A 38 0.04 1.88 -13.22
C ALA A 38 -1.09 2.75 -13.78
N GLY A 39 -1.20 4.00 -13.32
CA GLY A 39 -2.25 4.93 -13.75
C GLY A 39 -3.64 4.51 -13.26
N ASN A 40 -3.74 4.13 -11.98
CA ASN A 40 -4.97 3.70 -11.31
C ASN A 40 -5.57 2.36 -11.80
N LYS A 41 -4.88 1.63 -12.69
CA LYS A 41 -5.36 0.37 -13.26
C LYS A 41 -5.36 -0.81 -12.27
N TYR A 42 -4.47 -0.75 -11.28
CA TYR A 42 -4.31 -1.81 -10.29
C TYR A 42 -4.34 -1.24 -8.87
N ARG A 43 -4.68 -2.11 -7.93
CA ARG A 43 -4.57 -1.91 -6.48
C ARG A 43 -3.49 -2.82 -5.94
N LEU A 44 -2.60 -2.25 -5.15
CA LEU A 44 -1.59 -2.96 -4.38
C LEU A 44 -1.95 -2.80 -2.91
N VAL A 45 -2.32 -3.90 -2.27
CA VAL A 45 -2.59 -3.95 -0.83
C VAL A 45 -1.32 -4.42 -0.14
N VAL A 46 -0.87 -3.64 0.83
CA VAL A 46 0.24 -3.99 1.69
C VAL A 46 -0.17 -3.94 3.15
N TRP A 47 0.55 -4.68 3.96
CA TRP A 47 0.59 -4.49 5.40
C TRP A 47 1.98 -3.97 5.77
N ILE A 48 2.04 -2.83 6.46
CA ILE A 48 3.29 -2.19 6.85
C ILE A 48 3.49 -2.39 8.34
N ASN A 49 4.57 -3.09 8.68
CA ASN A 49 5.07 -3.08 10.04
C ASN A 49 5.96 -1.86 10.23
N TYR A 50 5.36 -0.75 10.68
CA TYR A 50 6.07 0.51 10.84
C TYR A 50 7.25 0.38 11.79
N ALA A 51 7.13 -0.32 12.93
CA ALA A 51 8.22 -0.45 13.89
C ALA A 51 9.50 -1.04 13.29
N TYR A 52 9.37 -1.98 12.35
CA TYR A 52 10.49 -2.66 11.71
C TYR A 52 10.77 -2.20 10.27
N ARG A 53 10.03 -1.21 9.76
CA ARG A 53 10.13 -0.72 8.37
C ARG A 53 9.96 -1.81 7.30
N VAL A 54 9.14 -2.82 7.60
CA VAL A 54 8.89 -3.94 6.68
C VAL A 54 7.54 -3.77 6.00
N VAL A 55 7.53 -3.91 4.67
CA VAL A 55 6.32 -3.86 3.84
C VAL A 55 6.04 -5.25 3.30
N TYR A 56 4.87 -5.79 3.63
CA TYR A 56 4.40 -7.09 3.13
C TYR A 56 3.36 -6.87 2.05
N ILE A 57 3.61 -7.39 0.85
CA ILE A 57 2.62 -7.40 -0.22
C ILE A 57 1.59 -8.48 0.11
N ARG A 58 0.31 -8.07 0.23
CA ARG A 58 -0.81 -8.98 0.49
C ARG A 58 -1.57 -9.32 -0.79
N PHE A 59 -1.67 -8.35 -1.69
CA PHE A 59 -2.41 -8.51 -2.94
C PHE A 59 -1.98 -7.50 -3.99
N ILE A 60 -2.03 -7.93 -5.26
CA ILE A 60 -1.94 -7.08 -6.45
C ILE A 60 -3.00 -7.55 -7.43
N GLY A 61 -3.85 -6.65 -7.89
CA GLY A 61 -4.89 -6.98 -8.86
C GLY A 61 -5.55 -5.76 -9.48
N THR A 62 -6.40 -6.00 -10.46
CA THR A 62 -7.21 -4.95 -11.11
C THR A 62 -8.21 -4.36 -10.13
N HIS A 63 -8.92 -3.30 -10.53
CA HIS A 63 -10.01 -2.77 -9.73
C HIS A 63 -11.08 -3.84 -9.46
N THR A 64 -11.49 -4.58 -10.49
CA THR A 64 -12.49 -5.65 -10.36
C THR A 64 -12.07 -6.73 -9.38
N GLN A 65 -10.81 -7.19 -9.46
CA GLN A 65 -10.29 -8.19 -8.52
C GLN A 65 -10.17 -7.64 -7.10
N TYR A 66 -9.90 -6.34 -6.97
CA TYR A 66 -9.86 -5.68 -5.67
C TYR A 66 -11.27 -5.57 -5.04
N ASP A 67 -12.30 -5.34 -5.85
CA ASP A 67 -13.68 -5.26 -5.37
C ASP A 67 -14.21 -6.62 -4.85
N GLU A 68 -13.58 -7.73 -5.26
CA GLU A 68 -13.91 -9.09 -4.83
C GLU A 68 -13.24 -9.52 -3.51
N ILE A 69 -12.33 -8.71 -2.96
CA ILE A 69 -11.63 -9.00 -1.71
C ILE A 69 -11.95 -7.98 -0.62
N ASP A 70 -11.80 -8.39 0.64
CA ASP A 70 -11.75 -7.45 1.75
C ASP A 70 -10.30 -7.08 2.08
N ALA A 71 -9.92 -5.88 1.67
CA ALA A 71 -8.57 -5.34 1.89
C ALA A 71 -8.19 -5.24 3.37
N GLN A 72 -9.13 -5.31 4.32
CA GLN A 72 -8.85 -5.29 5.75
C GLN A 72 -8.43 -6.66 6.31
N THR A 73 -8.73 -7.76 5.61
CA THR A 73 -8.57 -9.13 6.14
C THR A 73 -7.59 -10.01 5.36
N ILE A 74 -7.28 -9.70 4.09
CA ILE A 74 -6.41 -10.53 3.22
C ILE A 74 -4.90 -10.39 3.41
#